data_AF-A0A6G3MJ23-F1
#
_entry.id   AF-A0A6G3MJ23-F1
#
_cell.length_a   1.000
_cell.length_b   1.000
_cell.length_c   1.000
_cell.angle_alpha   90.00
_cell.angle_beta   90.00
_cell.angle_gamma   90.00
#
_symmetry.space_group_name_H-M   'P 1'
#
loop_
_entity.id
_entity.type
_entity.pdbx_description
1 polymer ?
#
loop_
_entity_poly.entity_id
_entity_poly.type
_entity_poly.pdbx_seq_one_letter_code
_entity_poly.pdbx_strand_id
1 'polypeptide(L)'
;MVSFTNELWPSLMYFSIEKKFINNTVVRRNPFYTVIFFVAFVYVSNFLLHKIFSAYLLVNIRDTEKLDERGLTINDRECLHLAFTSNMVRIYSPRDENSFRGRLWKLTESSIFQIIIMILIFMNTALYAILWNNMNISILTYINYAKMGFTGIFIIEISLKIIAYYDVIFLMFF
;
A
#
# COMPACT_ATOMS: atom_id res chain seq x y z
N MET A 1 27.53 16.85 14.15
CA MET A 1 26.73 15.61 14.00
C MET A 1 25.62 15.79 12.94
N VAL A 2 25.91 16.48 11.82
CA VAL A 2 24.93 16.81 10.75
C VAL A 2 25.40 16.27 9.37
N SER A 3 26.57 15.63 9.32
CA SER A 3 27.14 15.06 8.09
C SER A 3 26.49 13.73 7.68
N PHE A 4 25.68 13.11 8.53
CA PHE A 4 25.15 11.77 8.29
C PHE A 4 23.81 11.73 7.52
N THR A 5 23.05 12.82 7.48
CA THR A 5 21.79 12.86 6.72
C THR A 5 21.99 13.10 5.22
N ASN A 6 23.23 13.16 4.72
CA ASN A 6 23.58 13.48 3.33
C ASN A 6 23.03 14.83 2.78
N GLU A 7 22.37 15.65 3.59
CA GLU A 7 21.72 16.89 3.14
C GLU A 7 22.66 18.11 3.15
N LEU A 8 23.66 18.14 4.04
CA LEU A 8 24.49 19.34 4.26
C LEU A 8 25.94 19.25 3.79
N TRP A 9 26.40 18.09 3.33
CA TRP A 9 27.80 17.91 2.90
C TRP A 9 28.20 18.80 1.70
N PRO A 10 27.32 19.11 0.71
CA PRO A 10 27.69 20.01 -0.38
C PRO A 10 27.89 21.43 0.15
N SER A 11 27.00 21.91 1.02
CA SER A 11 27.10 23.24 1.64
C SER A 11 28.37 23.38 2.48
N LEU A 12 28.73 22.35 3.24
CA LEU A 12 29.98 22.32 4.01
C LEU A 12 31.22 22.29 3.09
N MET A 13 31.16 21.55 1.99
CA MET A 13 32.21 21.52 0.97
C MET A 13 32.38 22.89 0.32
N TYR A 14 31.30 23.56 -0.09
CA TYR A 14 31.36 24.91 -0.67
C TYR A 14 31.94 25.93 0.31
N PHE A 15 31.52 25.90 1.58
CA PHE A 15 32.08 26.74 2.63
C PHE A 15 33.58 26.48 2.87
N SER A 16 34.04 25.24 2.66
CA SER A 16 35.46 24.88 2.79
C SER A 16 36.32 25.31 1.59
N ILE A 17 35.71 25.58 0.44
CA ILE A 17 36.35 26.10 -0.78
C ILE A 17 36.36 27.62 -0.79
N GLU A 18 35.41 28.26 -0.11
CA GLU A 18 35.32 29.71 0.02
C GLU A 18 36.58 30.31 0.66
N LYS A 19 37.08 31.40 0.06
CA LYS A 19 38.30 32.06 0.52
C LYS A 19 38.02 32.83 1.80
N LYS A 20 38.58 32.37 2.91
CA LYS A 20 38.60 33.14 4.16
C LYS A 20 39.86 34.00 4.21
N PHE A 21 39.69 35.28 4.55
CA PHE A 21 40.79 36.17 4.90
C PHE A 21 41.18 35.89 6.34
N ILE A 22 42.32 35.22 6.54
CA ILE A 22 42.90 35.01 7.86
C ILE A 22 44.22 35.79 7.88
N ASN A 23 44.36 36.72 8.82
CA ASN A 23 45.55 37.55 9.01
C ASN A 23 46.04 38.25 7.72
N ASN A 24 45.15 38.94 6.99
CA ASN A 24 45.44 39.66 5.74
C ASN A 24 46.09 38.83 4.61
N THR A 25 46.11 37.50 4.72
CA THR A 25 46.62 36.60 3.69
C THR A 25 45.48 35.78 3.09
N VAL A 26 45.41 35.74 1.76
CA VAL A 26 44.43 34.90 1.05
C VAL A 26 45.01 33.49 0.97
N VAL A 27 44.54 32.58 1.83
CA VAL A 27 44.90 31.16 1.73
C VAL A 27 44.14 30.55 0.55
N ARG A 28 44.78 30.49 -0.63
CA ARG A 28 44.26 29.77 -1.79
C ARG A 28 44.49 28.27 -1.60
N ARG A 29 43.49 27.53 -1.14
CA ARG A 29 43.48 26.06 -1.20
C ARG A 29 43.00 25.61 -2.58
N ASN A 30 43.62 24.59 -3.15
CA ASN A 30 43.22 24.06 -4.45
C ASN A 30 41.82 23.40 -4.33
N PRO A 31 40.80 23.87 -5.09
CA PRO A 31 39.44 23.37 -4.97
C PRO A 31 39.31 21.89 -5.34
N PHE A 32 40.14 21.38 -6.26
CA PHE A 32 40.06 20.01 -6.75
C PHE A 32 40.29 18.96 -5.66
N TYR A 33 41.36 19.13 -4.87
CA TYR A 33 41.70 18.20 -3.78
C TYR A 33 40.65 18.23 -2.67
N THR A 34 40.09 19.41 -2.36
CA THR A 34 39.03 19.55 -1.36
C THR A 34 37.76 18.81 -1.79
N VAL A 35 37.34 18.94 -3.06
CA VAL A 35 36.15 18.25 -3.59
C VAL A 35 36.33 16.74 -3.53
N ILE A 36 37.45 16.21 -4.03
CA ILE A 36 37.72 14.76 -4.04
C ILE A 36 37.73 14.19 -2.63
N PHE A 37 38.34 14.90 -1.68
CA PHE A 37 38.35 14.49 -0.27
C PHE A 37 36.93 14.36 0.31
N PHE A 38 36.08 15.37 0.11
CA PHE A 38 34.70 15.34 0.62
C PHE A 38 33.85 14.24 -0.02
N VAL A 39 33.98 14.03 -1.34
CA VAL A 39 33.26 12.97 -2.06
C VAL A 39 33.69 11.59 -1.56
N ALA A 40 35.00 11.33 -1.44
CA ALA A 40 35.51 10.06 -0.92
C ALA A 40 35.08 9.82 0.53
N PHE A 41 35.11 10.86 1.37
CA PHE A 41 34.68 10.79 2.76
C PHE A 41 33.19 10.46 2.91
N VAL A 42 32.31 11.12 2.16
CA VAL A 42 30.86 10.84 2.18
C VAL A 42 30.59 9.42 1.67
N TYR A 43 31.26 8.98 0.62
CA TYR A 43 31.09 7.63 0.08
C TYR A 43 31.48 6.54 1.10
N VAL A 44 32.68 6.64 1.68
CA VAL A 44 33.19 5.64 2.63
C VAL A 44 32.36 5.63 3.91
N SER A 45 32.02 6.80 4.45
CA SER A 45 31.19 6.89 5.67
C SER A 45 29.79 6.32 5.47
N ASN A 46 29.15 6.60 4.32
CA ASN A 46 27.83 6.05 4.00
C ASN A 46 27.87 4.53 3.81
N PHE A 47 28.88 4.01 3.10
CA PHE A 47 29.05 2.56 2.93
C PHE A 47 29.21 1.85 4.28
N LEU A 48 30.04 2.38 5.18
CA LEU A 48 30.24 1.80 6.51
C LEU A 48 28.97 1.84 7.34
N LEU A 49 28.24 2.96 7.33
CA LEU A 49 26.97 3.06 8.04
C LEU A 49 25.94 2.05 7.53
N HIS A 50 25.82 1.90 6.21
CA HIS A 50 24.91 0.91 5.62
C HIS A 50 25.26 -0.52 6.05
N LYS A 51 26.56 -0.85 6.14
CA LYS A 51 27.02 -2.17 6.61
C LYS A 51 26.72 -2.40 8.10
N ILE A 52 26.98 -1.41 8.95
CA ILE A 52 26.70 -1.50 10.40
C ILE A 52 25.19 -1.60 10.62
N PHE A 53 24.39 -0.78 9.94
CA PHE A 53 22.94 -0.79 10.04
C PHE A 53 22.34 -2.13 9.60
N SER A 54 22.79 -2.66 8.44
CA SER A 54 22.31 -3.96 7.95
C SER A 54 22.67 -5.10 8.90
N ALA A 55 23.87 -5.09 9.49
CA ALA A 55 24.29 -6.08 10.46
C ALA A 55 23.47 -5.99 11.76
N TYR A 56 23.26 -4.79 12.29
CA TYR A 56 22.40 -4.56 13.45
C TYR A 56 20.97 -5.03 13.18
N LEU A 57 20.39 -4.65 12.04
CA LEU A 57 19.05 -5.06 11.64
C LEU A 57 18.93 -6.59 11.58
N LEU A 58 19.90 -7.26 10.97
CA LEU A 58 19.93 -8.72 10.87
C LEU A 58 19.98 -9.41 12.24
N VAL A 59 20.78 -8.88 13.17
CA VAL A 59 20.84 -9.42 14.54
C VAL A 59 19.50 -9.26 15.24
N ASN A 60 18.88 -8.08 15.16
CA ASN A 60 17.57 -7.86 15.79
C ASN A 60 16.48 -8.75 15.19
N ILE A 61 16.44 -8.94 13.87
CA ILE A 61 15.49 -9.86 13.22
C ILE A 61 15.68 -11.28 13.75
N ARG A 62 16.93 -11.74 13.82
CA ARG A 62 17.24 -13.08 14.35
C ARG A 62 16.88 -13.22 15.83
N ASP A 63 17.06 -12.17 16.63
CA ASP A 63 16.71 -12.20 18.05
C ASP A 63 15.18 -12.14 18.24
N THR A 64 14.44 -11.44 17.38
CA THR A 64 12.97 -11.52 17.36
C THR A 64 12.49 -12.92 16.97
N GLU A 65 13.13 -13.57 16.00
CA GLU A 65 12.82 -14.96 15.62
C GLU A 65 13.05 -15.93 16.79
N LYS A 66 14.17 -15.83 17.51
CA LYS A 66 14.45 -16.69 18.68
C LYS A 66 13.51 -16.45 19.87
N LEU A 67 13.01 -15.23 20.04
CA LEU A 67 12.00 -14.94 21.06
C LEU A 67 10.65 -15.55 20.65
N ASP A 68 10.32 -15.52 19.36
CA ASP A 68 9.15 -16.19 18.80
C ASP A 68 9.26 -17.72 18.76
N GLU A 69 10.46 -18.31 18.72
CA GLU A 69 10.69 -19.77 18.86
C GLU A 69 10.27 -20.33 20.23
N ARG A 70 10.03 -19.47 21.24
CA ARG A 70 9.37 -19.88 22.50
C ARG A 70 7.84 -19.89 22.39
N GLY A 71 7.29 -19.57 21.22
CA GLY A 71 5.90 -19.70 20.81
C GLY A 71 5.76 -20.40 19.45
N LEU A 72 4.56 -20.40 18.86
CA LEU A 72 4.31 -20.97 17.51
C LEU A 72 5.21 -20.30 16.46
N THR A 73 5.94 -21.11 15.68
CA THR A 73 6.82 -20.61 14.61
C THR A 73 6.01 -19.85 13.55
N ILE A 74 6.64 -18.96 12.78
CA ILE A 74 5.97 -18.18 11.73
C ILE A 74 5.20 -19.10 10.76
N ASN A 75 5.79 -20.24 10.41
CA ASN A 75 5.18 -21.24 9.54
C ASN A 75 3.96 -21.91 10.20
N ASP A 76 4.00 -22.18 11.51
CA ASP A 76 2.85 -22.74 12.23
C ASP A 76 1.71 -21.72 12.31
N ARG A 77 2.02 -20.42 12.49
CA ARG A 77 1.00 -19.36 12.48
C ARG A 77 0.37 -19.20 11.11
N GLU A 78 1.15 -19.27 10.04
CA GLU A 78 0.63 -19.27 8.68
C GLU A 78 -0.25 -20.49 8.41
N CYS A 79 0.19 -21.70 8.81
CA CYS A 79 -0.60 -22.92 8.65
C CYS A 79 -1.92 -22.86 9.44
N LEU A 80 -1.85 -22.37 10.68
CA LEU A 80 -3.02 -22.16 11.53
C LEU A 80 -3.98 -21.12 10.90
N HIS A 81 -3.45 -20.00 10.41
CA HIS A 81 -4.24 -18.96 9.74
C HIS A 81 -4.90 -19.49 8.47
N LEU A 82 -4.20 -20.30 7.68
CA LEU A 82 -4.75 -20.95 6.50
C LEU A 82 -5.85 -21.96 6.86
N ALA A 83 -5.63 -22.78 7.89
CA ALA A 83 -6.62 -23.72 8.38
C ALA A 83 -7.88 -22.98 8.88
N PHE A 84 -7.73 -21.91 9.65
CA PHE A 84 -8.85 -21.08 10.09
C PHE A 84 -9.57 -20.40 8.92
N THR A 85 -8.83 -19.79 7.98
CA THR A 85 -9.40 -19.12 6.81
C THR A 85 -10.19 -20.09 5.94
N SER A 86 -9.66 -21.29 5.70
CA SER A 86 -10.33 -22.33 4.90
C SER A 86 -11.62 -22.84 5.56
N ASN A 87 -11.63 -22.96 6.90
CA ASN A 87 -12.83 -23.33 7.65
C ASN A 87 -13.89 -22.23 7.63
N MET A 88 -13.49 -20.96 7.72
CA MET A 88 -14.41 -19.83 7.60
C MET A 88 -15.11 -19.86 6.23
N VAL A 89 -14.37 -20.02 5.13
CA VAL A 89 -14.95 -20.10 3.77
C VAL A 89 -16.02 -21.21 3.66
N ARG A 90 -15.81 -22.37 4.30
CA ARG A 90 -16.81 -23.46 4.32
C ARG A 90 -18.10 -23.09 5.05
N ILE A 91 -18.02 -22.30 6.11
CA ILE A 91 -19.19 -21.86 6.90
C ILE A 91 -20.05 -20.87 6.09
N TYR A 92 -19.44 -20.08 5.21
CA TYR A 92 -20.16 -19.12 4.35
C TYR A 92 -20.94 -19.74 3.19
N SER A 93 -20.77 -21.04 2.89
CA SER A 93 -21.49 -21.71 1.81
C SER A 93 -22.88 -22.22 2.26
N PRO A 94 -23.98 -21.92 1.55
CA PRO A 94 -25.29 -22.45 1.87
C PRO A 94 -25.30 -23.98 1.71
N ARG A 95 -25.89 -24.68 2.70
CA ARG A 95 -25.97 -26.15 2.74
C ARG A 95 -26.98 -26.74 1.75
N ASP A 96 -28.00 -25.96 1.36
CA ASP A 96 -29.11 -26.43 0.52
C ASP A 96 -29.13 -25.74 -0.84
N GLU A 97 -28.50 -26.37 -1.85
CA GLU A 97 -28.37 -25.81 -3.20
C GLU A 97 -29.70 -25.72 -3.98
N ASN A 98 -30.72 -26.51 -3.58
CA ASN A 98 -32.00 -26.63 -4.30
C ASN A 98 -33.06 -25.59 -3.91
N SER A 99 -32.82 -24.79 -2.87
CA SER A 99 -33.73 -23.72 -2.44
C SER A 99 -33.60 -22.50 -3.36
N PHE A 100 -34.67 -21.70 -3.48
CA PHE A 100 -34.65 -20.42 -4.21
C PHE A 100 -33.47 -19.53 -3.79
N ARG A 101 -33.12 -19.57 -2.49
CA ARG A 101 -31.97 -18.88 -1.90
C ARG A 101 -30.61 -19.43 -2.35
N GLY A 102 -30.47 -20.75 -2.48
CA GLY A 102 -29.24 -21.38 -3.00
C GLY A 102 -28.97 -21.00 -4.45
N ARG A 103 -30.03 -20.85 -5.26
CA ARG A 103 -29.91 -20.32 -6.64
C ARG A 103 -29.49 -18.85 -6.67
N LEU A 104 -30.03 -18.02 -5.78
CA LEU A 104 -29.62 -16.62 -5.65
C LEU A 104 -28.17 -16.47 -5.19
N TRP A 105 -27.75 -17.26 -4.20
CA TRP A 105 -26.35 -17.29 -3.75
C TRP A 105 -25.40 -17.71 -4.86
N LYS A 106 -25.74 -18.77 -5.61
CA LYS A 106 -24.96 -19.23 -6.77
C LYS A 106 -24.90 -18.17 -7.88
N LEU A 107 -25.95 -17.36 -8.04
CA LEU A 107 -25.97 -16.25 -8.99
C LEU A 107 -25.05 -15.11 -8.54
N THR A 108 -25.14 -14.69 -7.28
CA THR A 108 -24.31 -13.61 -6.73
C THR A 108 -22.83 -13.98 -6.61
N GLU A 109 -22.52 -15.25 -6.39
CA GLU A 109 -21.15 -15.76 -6.26
C GLU A 109 -20.55 -16.22 -7.60
N SER A 110 -21.33 -16.12 -8.70
CA SER A 110 -20.83 -16.45 -10.03
C SER A 110 -19.72 -15.49 -10.46
N SER A 111 -18.63 -16.03 -10.99
CA SER A 111 -17.51 -15.25 -11.54
C SER A 111 -17.96 -14.28 -12.63
N ILE A 112 -18.97 -14.65 -13.43
CA ILE A 112 -19.51 -13.78 -14.49
C ILE A 112 -20.19 -12.54 -13.88
N PHE A 113 -20.96 -12.73 -12.80
CA PHE A 113 -21.61 -11.62 -12.10
C PHE A 113 -20.57 -10.67 -11.49
N GLN A 114 -19.53 -11.21 -10.86
CA GLN A 114 -18.45 -10.41 -10.28
C GLN A 114 -17.69 -9.59 -11.34
N ILE A 115 -17.40 -10.19 -12.51
CA ILE A 115 -16.76 -9.48 -13.62
C ILE A 115 -17.66 -8.33 -14.13
N ILE A 116 -18.96 -8.56 -14.25
CA ILE A 116 -19.92 -7.51 -14.64
C ILE A 116 -19.85 -6.34 -13.65
N ILE A 117 -19.93 -6.60 -12.34
CA ILE A 117 -19.87 -5.56 -11.30
C ILE A 117 -18.53 -4.80 -11.36
N MET A 118 -17.41 -5.48 -11.56
CA MET A 118 -16.11 -4.82 -11.73
C MET A 118 -16.08 -3.87 -12.92
N ILE A 119 -16.65 -4.27 -14.06
CA ILE A 119 -16.77 -3.41 -15.24
C ILE A 119 -17.63 -2.18 -14.93
N LEU A 120 -18.74 -2.36 -14.21
CA LEU A 120 -19.62 -1.26 -13.79
C LEU A 120 -18.91 -0.28 -12.85
N ILE A 121 -18.08 -0.77 -11.91
CA ILE A 121 -17.26 0.08 -11.02
C ILE A 121 -16.27 0.91 -11.85
N PHE A 122 -15.59 0.27 -12.81
CA PHE A 122 -14.65 0.93 -13.69
C PHE A 122 -15.33 2.00 -14.56
N MET A 123 -16.50 1.69 -15.12
CA MET A 123 -17.28 2.67 -15.89
C MET A 123 -17.74 3.85 -15.02
N ASN A 124 -18.20 3.60 -13.79
CA ASN A 124 -18.60 4.68 -12.88
C ASN A 124 -17.42 5.59 -12.52
N THR A 125 -16.25 5.03 -12.21
CA THR A 125 -15.03 5.81 -11.94
C THR A 125 -14.55 6.58 -13.17
N ALA A 126 -14.68 6.02 -14.37
CA ALA A 126 -14.42 6.75 -15.62
C ALA A 126 -15.35 7.97 -15.79
N LEU A 127 -16.63 7.88 -15.41
CA LEU A 127 -17.56 9.03 -15.42
C LEU A 127 -17.15 10.14 -14.44
N TYR A 128 -16.43 9.82 -13.36
CA TYR A 128 -15.83 10.84 -12.50
C TYR A 128 -14.57 11.43 -13.12
N ALA A 129 -13.76 10.64 -13.81
CA ALA A 129 -12.52 11.10 -14.45
C ALA A 129 -12.74 12.02 -15.67
N ILE A 130 -13.86 11.87 -16.39
CA ILE A 130 -14.21 12.71 -17.54
C ILE A 130 -14.62 14.14 -17.14
N LEU A 131 -14.95 14.38 -15.86
CA LEU A 131 -15.35 15.70 -15.39
C LEU A 131 -14.17 16.69 -15.48
N TRP A 132 -14.35 17.75 -16.27
CA TRP A 132 -13.40 18.87 -16.36
C TRP A 132 -14.08 20.21 -16.07
N ASN A 133 -13.27 21.23 -15.78
CA ASN A 133 -13.76 22.58 -15.50
C ASN A 133 -14.31 23.24 -16.78
N ASN A 134 -15.52 23.82 -16.73
CA ASN A 134 -16.30 24.36 -17.87
C ASN A 134 -16.92 23.33 -18.84
N MET A 135 -17.50 22.24 -18.32
CA MET A 135 -18.27 21.30 -19.15
C MET A 135 -19.68 21.84 -19.48
N ASN A 136 -20.20 21.52 -20.67
CA ASN A 136 -21.56 21.88 -21.06
C ASN A 136 -22.61 21.26 -20.10
N ILE A 137 -23.59 22.07 -19.67
CA ILE A 137 -24.69 21.69 -18.76
C ILE A 137 -25.43 20.43 -19.24
N SER A 138 -25.63 20.29 -20.56
CA SER A 138 -26.33 19.12 -21.11
C SER A 138 -25.53 17.83 -20.88
N ILE A 139 -24.23 17.86 -21.12
CA ILE A 139 -23.34 16.70 -20.95
C ILE A 139 -23.21 16.33 -19.47
N LEU A 140 -23.08 17.34 -18.60
CA LEU A 140 -23.06 17.15 -17.15
C LEU A 140 -24.34 16.46 -16.65
N THR A 141 -25.49 16.84 -17.21
CA THR A 141 -26.80 16.26 -16.86
C THR A 141 -26.85 14.78 -17.25
N TYR A 142 -26.43 14.40 -18.46
CA TYR A 142 -26.37 12.99 -18.88
C TYR A 142 -25.41 12.16 -18.01
N ILE A 143 -24.25 12.70 -17.68
CA ILE A 143 -23.28 12.03 -16.79
C ILE A 143 -23.87 11.82 -15.40
N ASN A 144 -24.59 12.80 -14.86
CA ASN A 144 -25.23 12.68 -13.55
C ASN A 144 -26.37 11.65 -13.55
N TYR A 145 -27.18 11.57 -14.61
CA TYR A 145 -28.19 10.51 -14.74
C TYR A 145 -27.55 9.12 -14.84
N ALA A 146 -26.47 8.98 -15.60
CA ALA A 146 -25.73 7.71 -15.71
C ALA A 146 -25.16 7.29 -14.34
N LYS A 147 -24.56 8.22 -13.59
CA LYS A 147 -24.07 7.97 -12.21
C LYS A 147 -25.18 7.51 -11.28
N MET A 148 -26.36 8.15 -11.34
CA MET A 148 -27.52 7.75 -10.54
C MET A 148 -28.01 6.34 -10.90
N GLY A 149 -28.00 5.99 -12.20
CA GLY A 149 -28.30 4.65 -12.67
C GLY A 149 -27.32 3.60 -12.13
N PHE A 150 -26.01 3.87 -12.17
CA PHE A 150 -25.01 2.97 -11.59
C PHE A 150 -25.22 2.75 -10.09
N THR A 151 -25.49 3.82 -9.33
CA THR A 151 -25.82 3.72 -7.90
C THR A 151 -27.03 2.82 -7.65
N GLY A 152 -28.09 2.92 -8.47
CA GLY A 152 -29.25 2.04 -8.38
C GLY A 152 -28.90 0.56 -8.59
N ILE A 153 -28.05 0.26 -9.57
CA ILE A 153 -27.59 -1.11 -9.83
C ILE A 153 -26.78 -1.66 -8.64
N PHE A 154 -25.90 -0.85 -8.03
CA PHE A 154 -25.16 -1.25 -6.83
C PHE A 154 -26.08 -1.51 -5.64
N ILE A 155 -27.14 -0.71 -5.45
CA ILE A 155 -28.11 -0.95 -4.37
C ILE A 155 -28.83 -2.30 -4.56
N ILE A 156 -29.21 -2.64 -5.79
CA ILE A 156 -29.81 -3.94 -6.12
C ILE A 156 -28.83 -5.07 -5.85
N GLU A 157 -27.57 -4.91 -6.26
CA GLU A 157 -26.50 -5.88 -6.01
C GLU A 157 -26.27 -6.14 -4.52
N ILE A 158 -26.18 -5.08 -3.71
CA ILE A 158 -26.05 -5.17 -2.26
C ILE A 158 -27.26 -5.89 -1.66
N SER A 159 -28.47 -5.56 -2.13
CA SER A 159 -29.70 -6.19 -1.63
C SER A 159 -29.73 -7.69 -1.93
N LEU A 160 -29.31 -8.10 -3.15
CA LEU A 160 -29.18 -9.51 -3.53
C LEU A 160 -28.16 -10.24 -2.65
N LYS A 161 -27.01 -9.61 -2.36
CA LYS A 161 -25.99 -10.18 -1.46
C LYS A 161 -26.52 -10.33 -0.03
N ILE A 162 -27.21 -9.34 0.52
CA ILE A 162 -27.79 -9.43 1.87
C ILE A 162 -28.76 -10.60 1.96
N ILE A 163 -29.64 -10.79 0.97
CA ILE A 163 -30.60 -11.89 0.95
C ILE A 163 -29.89 -13.25 0.80
N ALA A 164 -28.82 -13.32 0.00
CA ALA A 164 -28.04 -14.54 -0.20
C ALA A 164 -27.24 -14.96 1.06
N TYR A 165 -26.72 -14.00 1.81
CA TYR A 165 -25.87 -14.23 2.99
C TYR A 165 -26.60 -14.14 4.34
N TYR A 166 -27.91 -13.90 4.34
CA TYR A 166 -28.72 -13.69 5.55
C TYR A 166 -28.55 -14.80 6.59
N ASP A 167 -28.55 -16.07 6.18
CA ASP A 167 -28.43 -17.22 7.09
C ASP A 167 -27.06 -17.27 7.80
N VAL A 168 -25.99 -16.81 7.15
CA VAL A 168 -24.65 -16.76 7.76
C VAL A 168 -24.52 -15.57 8.71
N ILE A 169 -25.11 -14.43 8.35
CA ILE A 169 -25.18 -13.24 9.21
C ILE A 169 -25.96 -13.58 10.48
N PHE A 170 -27.11 -14.24 10.36
CA PHE A 170 -27.94 -14.65 11.50
C PHE A 170 -27.18 -15.60 12.45
N LEU A 171 -26.45 -16.57 11.90
CA LEU A 171 -25.66 -17.55 12.67
C LEU A 171 -24.41 -16.95 13.34
N MET A 172 -23.93 -15.78 12.88
CA MET A 172 -22.84 -15.05 13.51
C MET A 172 -23.31 -14.20 14.71
N PHE A 173 -24.60 -13.83 14.76
CA PHE A 173 -25.18 -12.97 15.80
C PHE A 173 -25.88 -13.74 16.93
N PHE A 174 -26.05 -15.06 16.82
CA PHE A 174 -26.69 -15.91 17.82
C PHE A 174 -25.84 -17.16 18.11
#